data_AF-A0AAE3RLL4-F1
#
_entry.id   AF-A0AAE3RLL4-F1
#
_cell.length_a   1.000
_cell.length_b   1.000
_cell.length_c   1.000
_cell.angle_alpha   90.00
_cell.angle_beta   90.00
_cell.angle_gamma   90.00
#
_symmetry.space_group_name_H-M   'P 1'
#
loop_
_entity.id
_entity.type
_entity.pdbx_description
1 polymer ?
#
loop_
_entity_poly.entity_id
_entity_poly.type
_entity_poly.pdbx_seq_one_letter_code
_entity_poly.pdbx_strand_id
1 'polypeptide(L)'
;MTDITELVQRARINAECGEHLSPAETMELVEALESEKRICATWRKTAKSTGEKLEKAQTINAAAEKLVRCKGRYHSEQNYRSLAALFGVTTPDLPPLEHENVHYADAAEMEIAALRQRIAELESRTVKLPKPHAHLIWIQAGHAPDDYWDDVAVSHSEKDRCCDGSERYPVYARWEIEEMLAAAGIKVETE
;
A
#
# COMPACT_ATOMS: atom_id res chain seq x y z
N MET A 1 -14.07 40.02 48.77
CA MET A 1 -14.56 38.65 48.99
C MET A 1 -14.72 38.52 50.48
N THR A 2 -15.95 38.39 50.95
CA THR A 2 -16.17 38.11 52.37
C THR A 2 -15.69 36.69 52.63
N ASP A 3 -14.78 36.53 53.58
CA ASP A 3 -14.28 35.22 53.96
C ASP A 3 -15.39 34.51 54.76
N ILE A 4 -16.03 33.52 54.12
CA ILE A 4 -17.08 32.70 54.75
C ILE A 4 -16.59 32.11 56.08
N THR A 5 -15.30 31.76 56.14
CA THR A 5 -14.67 31.23 57.34
C THR A 5 -14.68 32.26 58.46
N GLU A 6 -14.36 33.52 58.17
CA GLU A 6 -14.35 34.63 59.13
C GLU A 6 -15.75 34.96 59.65
N LEU A 7 -16.76 35.02 58.76
CA LEU A 7 -18.16 35.21 59.15
C LEU A 7 -18.70 34.06 60.01
N VAL A 8 -18.34 32.81 59.69
CA VAL A 8 -18.72 31.62 60.48
C VAL A 8 -18.05 31.63 61.85
N GLN A 9 -16.76 32.00 61.94
CA GLN A 9 -16.07 32.12 63.23
C GLN A 9 -16.70 33.21 64.10
N ARG A 10 -17.08 34.34 63.50
CA ARG A 10 -17.74 35.44 64.21
C ARG A 10 -19.14 35.05 64.70
N ALA A 11 -19.91 34.33 63.87
CA ALA A 11 -21.20 33.76 64.25
C ALA A 11 -21.07 32.83 65.47
N ARG A 12 -20.01 32.01 65.49
CA ARG A 12 -19.72 31.05 66.57
C ARG A 12 -19.35 31.75 67.87
N ILE A 13 -18.47 32.74 67.83
CA ILE A 13 -18.08 33.55 69.00
C ILE A 13 -19.30 34.28 69.59
N ASN A 14 -20.13 34.90 68.75
CA ASN A 14 -21.32 35.61 69.22
C ASN A 14 -22.29 34.65 69.92
N ALA A 15 -22.51 33.46 69.35
CA ALA A 15 -23.36 32.43 69.96
C ALA A 15 -22.83 31.95 71.32
N GLU A 16 -21.51 31.83 71.49
CA GLU A 16 -20.88 31.47 72.77
C GLU A 16 -21.03 32.58 73.84
N CYS A 17 -21.09 33.85 73.42
CA CYS A 17 -21.31 35.00 74.30
C CYS A 17 -22.79 35.35 74.54
N GLY A 18 -23.73 34.60 73.96
CA GLY A 18 -25.17 34.88 74.06
C GLY A 18 -25.65 36.04 73.20
N GLU A 19 -24.81 36.54 72.29
CA GLU A 19 -25.14 37.56 71.30
C GLU A 19 -25.57 36.92 69.97
N HIS A 20 -26.32 37.68 69.17
CA HIS A 20 -26.76 37.24 67.85
C HIS A 20 -26.12 38.11 66.77
N LEU A 21 -25.85 37.51 65.62
CA LEU A 21 -25.51 38.27 64.42
C LEU A 21 -26.64 39.26 64.10
N SER A 22 -26.27 40.43 63.61
CA SER A 22 -27.25 41.38 63.09
C SER A 22 -27.97 40.78 61.86
N PRO A 23 -29.21 41.21 61.56
CA PRO A 23 -29.92 40.76 60.36
C PRO A 23 -29.11 40.90 59.06
N ALA A 24 -28.30 41.97 58.95
CA ALA A 24 -27.41 42.19 57.81
C ALA A 24 -26.31 41.14 57.71
N GLU A 25 -25.62 40.83 58.82
CA GLU A 25 -24.57 39.81 58.84
C GLU A 25 -25.14 38.39 58.63
N THR A 26 -26.36 38.12 59.12
CA THR A 26 -27.03 36.83 58.84
C THR A 26 -27.36 36.66 57.37
N MET A 27 -27.81 37.72 56.69
CA MET A 27 -28.09 37.68 55.26
C MET A 27 -26.81 37.49 54.45
N GLU A 28 -25.72 38.17 54.81
CA GLU A 28 -24.43 38.02 54.14
C GLU A 28 -23.88 36.59 54.27
N LEU A 29 -23.95 36.00 55.46
CA LEU A 29 -23.55 34.60 55.68
C LEU A 29 -24.41 33.62 54.85
N VAL A 30 -25.73 33.84 54.78
CA VAL A 30 -26.64 32.99 53.99
C VAL A 30 -26.35 33.11 52.50
N GLU A 31 -26.19 34.33 51.97
CA GLU A 31 -25.85 34.56 50.56
C GLU A 31 -24.50 33.95 50.20
N ALA A 32 -23.50 34.11 51.07
CA ALA A 32 -22.18 33.53 50.86
C ALA A 32 -22.24 31.99 50.87
N LEU A 33 -22.97 31.38 51.82
CA LEU A 33 -23.15 29.93 51.88
C LEU A 33 -23.94 29.38 50.68
N GLU A 34 -24.95 30.11 50.18
CA GLU A 34 -25.66 29.75 48.96
C GLU A 34 -24.76 29.82 47.72
N SER A 35 -23.94 30.87 47.62
CA SER A 35 -22.97 31.02 46.52
C SER A 35 -21.96 29.88 46.51
N GLU A 36 -21.46 29.49 47.68
CA GLU A 36 -20.50 28.40 47.84
C GLU A 36 -21.13 27.04 47.51
N LYS A 37 -22.38 26.81 47.93
CA LYS A 37 -23.15 25.62 47.54
C LYS A 37 -23.34 25.53 46.02
N ARG A 38 -23.60 26.66 45.33
CA ARG A 38 -23.70 26.72 43.87
C ARG A 38 -22.37 26.39 43.20
N ILE A 39 -21.26 26.94 43.71
CA ILE A 39 -19.90 26.68 43.22
C ILE A 39 -19.57 25.18 43.39
N CYS A 40 -19.77 24.62 44.58
CA CYS A 40 -19.55 23.20 44.86
C CYS A 40 -20.40 22.27 43.97
N ALA A 41 -21.66 22.62 43.71
CA ALA A 41 -22.51 21.86 42.80
C ALA A 41 -21.97 21.86 41.36
N THR A 42 -21.40 22.98 40.93
CA THR A 42 -20.81 23.14 39.59
C THR A 42 -19.52 22.33 39.47
N TRP A 43 -18.61 22.44 40.44
CA TRP A 43 -17.40 21.64 40.49
C TRP A 43 -17.68 20.15 40.51
N ARG A 44 -18.69 19.70 41.26
CA ARG A 44 -19.10 18.29 41.28
C ARG A 44 -19.55 17.80 39.89
N LYS A 45 -20.31 18.61 39.15
CA LYS A 45 -20.73 18.29 37.78
C LYS A 45 -19.53 18.22 36.83
N THR A 46 -18.64 19.21 36.91
CA THR A 46 -17.42 19.25 36.09
C THR A 46 -16.53 18.05 36.36
N ALA A 47 -16.25 17.75 37.63
CA ALA A 47 -15.45 16.61 38.05
C ALA A 47 -16.00 15.27 37.55
N LYS A 48 -17.34 15.10 37.63
CA LYS A 48 -18.01 13.91 37.08
C LYS A 48 -17.83 13.81 35.57
N SER A 49 -18.08 14.90 34.83
CA SER A 49 -17.93 14.93 33.37
C SER A 49 -16.48 14.69 32.93
N THR A 50 -15.50 15.27 33.63
CA THR A 50 -14.08 15.03 33.34
C THR A 50 -13.67 13.60 33.68
N GLY A 51 -14.20 13.01 34.76
CA GLY A 51 -13.97 11.61 35.10
C GLY A 51 -14.47 10.67 34.00
N GLU A 52 -15.69 10.88 33.51
CA GLU A 52 -16.26 10.10 32.40
C GLU A 52 -15.45 10.23 31.10
N LYS A 53 -14.93 11.44 30.79
CA LYS A 53 -14.05 11.66 29.63
C LYS A 53 -12.70 10.95 29.79
N LEU A 54 -12.13 10.99 30.99
CA LEU A 54 -10.85 10.35 31.29
C LEU A 54 -10.94 8.83 31.16
N GLU A 55 -12.02 8.22 31.67
CA GLU A 55 -12.26 6.78 31.55
C GLU A 55 -12.41 6.34 30.08
N LYS A 56 -13.13 7.13 29.27
CA LYS A 56 -13.23 6.90 27.82
C LYS A 56 -11.87 7.00 27.12
N ALA A 57 -11.06 8.01 27.46
CA ALA A 57 -9.72 8.17 26.90
C ALA A 57 -8.79 7.01 27.29
N GLN A 58 -8.85 6.55 28.55
CA GLN A 58 -8.10 5.39 29.02
C GLN A 58 -8.49 4.11 28.27
N THR A 59 -9.79 3.92 28.02
CA THR A 59 -10.28 2.76 27.26
C THR A 59 -9.77 2.79 25.82
N ILE A 60 -9.76 3.96 25.17
CA ILE A 60 -9.20 4.15 23.83
C ILE A 60 -7.71 3.84 23.81
N ASN A 61 -6.94 4.37 24.77
CA ASN A 61 -5.51 4.11 24.87
C ASN A 61 -5.20 2.62 25.07
N ALA A 62 -5.95 1.93 25.94
CA ALA A 62 -5.80 0.50 26.15
C ALA A 62 -6.15 -0.32 24.88
N ALA A 63 -7.15 0.12 24.10
CA ALA A 63 -7.47 -0.50 22.82
C ALA A 63 -6.38 -0.24 21.77
N ALA A 64 -5.82 0.98 21.72
CA ALA A 64 -4.71 1.33 20.85
C ALA A 64 -3.45 0.53 21.19
N GLU A 65 -3.12 0.36 22.47
CA GLU A 65 -2.01 -0.51 22.91
C GLU A 65 -2.18 -1.95 22.44
N LYS A 66 -3.39 -2.52 22.57
CA LYS A 66 -3.69 -3.87 22.07
C LYS A 66 -3.53 -3.95 20.55
N LEU A 67 -4.00 -2.95 19.80
CA LEU A 67 -3.80 -2.87 18.36
C LEU A 67 -2.32 -2.76 18.00
N VAL A 68 -1.54 -2.01 18.79
CA VAL A 68 -0.10 -1.89 18.64
C VAL A 68 0.65 -3.19 18.93
N ARG A 69 0.15 -3.98 19.88
CA ARG A 69 0.73 -5.27 20.22
C ARG A 69 0.38 -6.38 19.21
N CYS A 70 -0.79 -6.31 18.56
CA CYS A 70 -1.34 -7.41 17.76
C CYS A 70 -0.88 -7.49 16.29
N LYS A 71 -0.48 -6.40 15.61
CA LYS A 71 0.11 -6.47 14.24
C LYS A 71 1.62 -6.74 14.24
N GLY A 72 2.24 -7.20 15.32
CA GLY A 72 3.59 -7.80 15.30
C GLY A 72 3.74 -9.03 14.36
N ARG A 73 2.75 -9.30 13.49
CA ARG A 73 2.76 -10.32 12.45
C ARG A 73 2.44 -9.82 11.04
N TYR A 74 1.91 -8.61 10.83
CA TYR A 74 1.53 -8.13 9.49
C TYR A 74 1.74 -6.61 9.32
N HIS A 75 2.75 -6.26 8.51
CA HIS A 75 3.02 -4.99 7.83
C HIS A 75 3.75 -3.87 8.60
N SER A 76 4.94 -3.55 8.06
CA SER A 76 5.96 -2.53 8.31
C SER A 76 5.97 -1.80 9.65
N GLU A 77 7.05 -2.04 10.39
CA GLU A 77 7.38 -1.40 11.66
C GLU A 77 7.29 0.14 11.64
N GLN A 78 7.46 0.77 10.47
CA GLN A 78 7.33 2.22 10.27
C GLN A 78 5.92 2.74 10.60
N ASN A 79 4.87 2.04 10.18
CA ASN A 79 3.49 2.43 10.47
C ASN A 79 3.19 2.31 11.97
N TYR A 80 3.88 1.40 12.66
CA TYR A 80 3.73 1.25 14.09
C TYR A 80 4.35 2.35 14.91
N ARG A 81 5.56 2.76 14.54
CA ARG A 81 6.22 3.91 15.15
C ARG A 81 5.40 5.17 14.96
N SER A 82 4.82 5.38 13.77
CA SER A 82 3.93 6.51 13.48
C SER A 82 2.66 6.49 14.35
N LEU A 83 2.02 5.33 14.51
CA LEU A 83 0.84 5.19 15.37
C LEU A 83 1.18 5.40 16.85
N ALA A 84 2.28 4.82 17.33
CA ALA A 84 2.72 5.01 18.71
C ALA A 84 3.04 6.49 19.03
N ALA A 85 3.67 7.21 18.10
CA ALA A 85 3.88 8.64 18.20
C ALA A 85 2.55 9.44 18.21
N LEU A 86 1.59 9.08 17.35
CA LEU A 86 0.28 9.73 17.29
C LEU A 86 -0.51 9.57 18.59
N PHE A 87 -0.44 8.40 19.22
CA PHE A 87 -1.14 8.09 20.47
C PHE A 87 -0.32 8.40 21.73
N GLY A 88 0.92 8.89 21.60
CA GLY A 88 1.80 9.19 22.73
C GLY A 88 2.19 7.97 23.57
N VAL A 89 2.14 6.77 22.98
CA VAL A 89 2.42 5.51 23.67
C VAL A 89 3.88 5.10 23.42
N THR A 90 4.58 4.67 24.47
CA THR A 90 5.94 4.14 24.35
C THR A 90 5.94 2.82 23.58
N THR A 91 6.70 2.74 22.48
CA THR A 91 6.95 1.50 21.74
C THR A 91 7.88 0.59 22.54
N PRO A 92 7.43 -0.58 23.05
CA PRO A 92 8.34 -1.51 23.70
C PRO A 92 9.08 -2.32 22.63
N ASP A 93 10.40 -2.44 22.77
CA ASP A 93 11.24 -3.46 22.11
C ASP A 93 11.24 -3.52 20.57
N LEU A 94 11.18 -2.38 19.86
CA LEU A 94 11.58 -2.42 18.44
C LEU A 94 13.09 -2.17 18.28
N PRO A 95 13.84 -3.08 17.64
CA PRO A 95 15.24 -2.83 17.26
C PRO A 95 15.35 -1.58 16.39
N PRO A 96 16.53 -0.92 16.30
CA PRO A 96 16.73 0.23 15.41
C PRO A 96 16.24 -0.10 14.00
N LEU A 97 15.66 0.87 13.28
CA LEU A 97 15.26 0.72 11.88
C LEU A 97 16.50 0.45 11.02
N GLU A 98 16.93 -0.80 10.93
CA GLU A 98 17.73 -1.25 9.81
C GLU A 98 16.82 -1.12 8.59
N HIS A 99 17.30 -0.40 7.59
CA HIS A 99 16.48 -0.06 6.43
C HIS A 99 16.29 -1.32 5.58
N GLU A 100 15.35 -2.16 5.97
CA GLU A 100 15.01 -3.44 5.30
C GLU A 100 14.71 -3.23 3.81
N ASN A 101 14.25 -2.02 3.44
CA ASN A 101 13.93 -1.64 2.06
C ASN A 101 15.14 -1.26 1.19
N VAL A 102 16.33 -0.99 1.75
CA VAL A 102 17.52 -0.65 0.94
C VAL A 102 18.09 -1.91 0.29
N HIS A 103 18.02 -3.05 0.97
CA HIS A 103 18.55 -4.31 0.43
C HIS A 103 17.69 -4.90 -0.72
N TYR A 104 16.37 -4.67 -0.71
CA TYR A 104 15.51 -5.08 -1.82
C TYR A 104 15.62 -4.18 -3.04
N ALA A 105 15.88 -2.88 -2.84
CA ALA A 105 16.08 -1.96 -3.97
C ALA A 105 17.33 -2.35 -4.77
N ASP A 106 18.45 -2.59 -4.10
CA ASP A 106 19.71 -2.94 -4.76
C ASP A 106 19.63 -4.30 -5.49
N ALA A 107 18.99 -5.30 -4.88
CA ALA A 107 18.81 -6.62 -5.49
C ALA A 107 17.87 -6.58 -6.71
N ALA A 108 16.74 -5.87 -6.59
CA ALA A 108 15.79 -5.72 -7.70
C ALA A 108 16.39 -4.91 -8.86
N GLU A 109 17.18 -3.88 -8.57
CA GLU A 109 17.87 -3.10 -9.60
C GLU A 109 18.90 -3.95 -10.36
N MET A 110 19.65 -4.81 -9.67
CA MET A 110 20.55 -5.77 -10.31
C MET A 110 19.83 -6.76 -11.22
N GLU A 111 18.70 -7.32 -10.77
CA GLU A 111 17.88 -8.23 -11.59
C GLU A 111 17.30 -7.52 -12.82
N ILE A 112 16.78 -6.30 -12.65
CA ILE A 112 16.27 -5.49 -13.76
C ILE A 112 17.38 -5.21 -14.79
N ALA A 113 18.60 -4.89 -14.33
CA ALA A 113 19.73 -4.65 -15.21
C ALA A 113 20.12 -5.92 -16.00
N ALA A 114 20.19 -7.07 -15.32
CA ALA A 114 20.50 -8.35 -15.97
C ALA A 114 19.44 -8.76 -17.00
N LEU A 115 18.15 -8.57 -16.68
CA LEU A 115 17.05 -8.85 -17.60
C LEU A 115 17.08 -7.94 -18.83
N ARG A 116 17.34 -6.63 -18.65
CA ARG A 116 17.49 -5.68 -19.75
C ARG A 116 18.64 -6.06 -20.68
N GLN A 117 19.77 -6.48 -20.12
CA GLN A 117 20.91 -6.96 -20.91
C GLN A 117 20.55 -8.22 -21.71
N ARG A 118 19.84 -9.18 -21.09
CA ARG A 118 19.40 -10.39 -21.79
C ARG A 118 18.40 -10.10 -22.91
N ILE A 119 17.47 -9.17 -22.70
CA ILE A 119 16.53 -8.72 -23.74
C ILE A 119 17.29 -8.11 -24.91
N ALA A 120 18.23 -7.18 -24.65
CA ALA A 120 19.04 -6.57 -25.71
C ALA A 120 19.86 -7.61 -26.49
N GLU A 121 20.43 -8.62 -25.82
CA GLU A 121 21.12 -9.73 -26.48
C GLU A 121 20.17 -10.51 -27.39
N LEU A 122 18.97 -10.86 -26.90
CA LEU A 122 17.97 -11.60 -27.68
C LEU A 122 17.45 -10.80 -28.88
N GLU A 123 17.19 -9.51 -28.72
CA GLU A 123 16.74 -8.60 -29.78
C GLU A 123 17.83 -8.33 -30.84
N SER A 124 19.10 -8.58 -30.51
CA SER A 124 20.22 -8.47 -31.45
C SER A 124 20.44 -9.72 -32.31
N ARG A 125 19.87 -10.87 -31.92
CA ARG A 125 20.07 -12.13 -32.64
C ARG A 125 19.38 -12.09 -33.99
N THR A 126 20.07 -12.64 -34.97
CA THR A 126 19.62 -12.78 -36.35
C THR A 126 19.59 -14.25 -36.73
N VAL A 127 18.67 -14.63 -37.62
CA VAL A 127 18.55 -16.00 -38.14
C VAL A 127 19.01 -16.04 -39.59
N LYS A 128 19.85 -17.02 -39.93
CA LYS A 128 20.19 -17.35 -41.32
C LYS A 128 19.17 -18.34 -41.86
N LEU A 129 18.52 -17.97 -42.97
CA LEU A 129 17.68 -18.93 -43.68
C LEU A 129 18.56 -19.97 -44.38
N PRO A 130 18.13 -21.26 -44.41
CA PRO A 130 18.83 -22.27 -45.18
C PRO A 130 18.78 -21.92 -46.67
N LYS A 131 19.84 -22.23 -47.40
CA LYS A 131 19.83 -22.09 -48.87
C LYS A 131 18.67 -22.91 -49.44
N PRO A 132 17.91 -22.37 -50.41
CA PRO A 132 16.81 -23.10 -51.01
C PRO A 132 17.33 -24.43 -51.55
N HIS A 133 16.81 -25.54 -51.03
CA HIS A 133 17.11 -26.85 -51.57
C HIS A 133 16.35 -27.02 -52.88
N ALA A 134 16.96 -26.57 -53.98
CA ALA A 134 16.42 -26.70 -55.35
C ALA A 134 15.95 -28.13 -55.69
N HIS A 135 16.48 -29.14 -55.00
CA HIS A 135 16.13 -30.55 -55.16
C HIS A 135 14.70 -30.94 -54.73
N LEU A 136 14.07 -30.25 -53.76
CA LEU A 136 12.71 -30.57 -53.33
C LEU A 136 11.66 -29.97 -54.28
N ILE A 137 11.93 -28.78 -54.82
CA ILE A 137 11.09 -28.10 -55.81
C ILE A 137 11.07 -28.90 -57.13
N TRP A 138 12.22 -29.46 -57.54
CA TRP A 138 12.35 -30.27 -58.77
C TRP A 138 11.45 -31.51 -58.78
N ILE A 139 11.35 -32.22 -57.65
CA ILE A 139 10.52 -33.43 -57.52
C ILE A 139 9.02 -33.10 -57.63
N GLN A 140 8.61 -31.88 -57.29
CA GLN A 140 7.21 -31.44 -57.29
C GLN A 140 6.80 -30.65 -58.54
N ALA A 141 7.74 -29.96 -59.21
CA ALA A 141 7.47 -29.07 -60.35
C ALA A 141 7.71 -29.70 -61.73
N GLY A 142 8.40 -30.86 -61.82
CA GLY A 142 8.55 -31.62 -63.06
C GLY A 142 9.51 -31.03 -64.10
N HIS A 143 10.22 -29.93 -63.81
CA HIS A 143 11.21 -29.31 -64.67
C HIS A 143 12.45 -28.87 -63.88
N ALA A 144 13.62 -28.85 -64.53
CA ALA A 144 14.91 -28.47 -63.94
C ALA A 144 14.84 -27.06 -63.31
N PRO A 145 15.55 -26.80 -62.19
CA PRO A 145 15.52 -25.49 -61.55
C PRO A 145 16.17 -24.47 -62.49
N ASP A 146 15.41 -23.48 -62.95
CA ASP A 146 15.98 -22.20 -63.36
C ASP A 146 16.14 -21.30 -62.12
N ASP A 147 17.04 -20.33 -62.18
CA ASP A 147 17.52 -19.56 -61.02
C ASP A 147 16.49 -18.52 -60.49
N TYR A 148 15.20 -18.65 -60.84
CA TYR A 148 14.19 -17.58 -60.74
C TYR A 148 12.90 -18.05 -60.03
N TRP A 149 13.02 -18.71 -58.86
CA TRP A 149 11.85 -19.12 -58.04
C TRP A 149 11.68 -18.31 -56.75
N ASP A 150 12.46 -17.24 -56.56
CA ASP A 150 12.36 -16.40 -55.36
C ASP A 150 11.05 -15.57 -55.34
N ASP A 151 10.44 -15.33 -56.49
CA ASP A 151 9.22 -14.53 -56.71
C ASP A 151 7.97 -15.38 -56.99
N VAL A 152 8.06 -16.71 -56.88
CA VAL A 152 6.94 -17.61 -57.17
C VAL A 152 6.03 -17.76 -55.95
N ALA A 153 4.78 -17.36 -56.12
CA ALA A 153 3.73 -17.58 -55.12
C ALA A 153 3.30 -19.06 -55.09
N VAL A 154 3.22 -19.64 -53.90
CA VAL A 154 2.68 -20.99 -53.71
C VAL A 154 1.16 -20.95 -53.89
N SER A 155 0.60 -21.84 -54.71
CA SER A 155 -0.85 -21.97 -54.85
C SER A 155 -1.44 -22.74 -53.67
N HIS A 156 -2.53 -22.22 -53.10
CA HIS A 156 -3.28 -22.82 -51.99
C HIS A 156 -4.72 -23.18 -52.38
N SER A 157 -4.96 -23.50 -53.65
CA SER A 157 -6.28 -23.85 -54.16
C SER A 157 -6.71 -25.25 -53.72
N GLU A 158 -8.02 -25.54 -53.73
CA GLU A 158 -8.53 -26.90 -53.46
C GLU A 158 -7.97 -27.95 -54.44
N LYS A 159 -7.54 -27.53 -55.64
CA LYS A 159 -6.94 -28.41 -56.65
C LYS A 159 -5.53 -28.87 -56.28
N ASP A 160 -4.91 -28.24 -55.28
CA ASP A 160 -3.55 -28.54 -54.81
C ASP A 160 -3.52 -29.64 -53.72
N ARG A 161 -4.70 -30.11 -53.29
CA ARG A 161 -4.85 -31.22 -52.33
C ARG A 161 -4.34 -32.54 -52.92
N CYS A 162 -3.84 -33.41 -52.05
CA CYS A 162 -3.44 -34.76 -52.39
C CYS A 162 -4.63 -35.60 -52.89
N CYS A 163 -4.37 -36.71 -53.59
CA CYS A 163 -5.42 -37.58 -54.12
C CYS A 163 -6.32 -38.20 -53.03
N ASP A 164 -5.88 -38.19 -51.78
CA ASP A 164 -6.63 -38.63 -50.59
C ASP A 164 -7.42 -37.49 -49.91
N GLY A 165 -7.40 -36.29 -50.48
CA GLY A 165 -8.07 -35.09 -49.95
C GLY A 165 -7.31 -34.39 -48.83
N SER A 166 -6.13 -34.89 -48.44
CA SER A 166 -5.27 -34.21 -47.46
C SER A 166 -4.60 -32.97 -48.06
N GLU A 167 -4.20 -32.05 -47.20
CA GLU A 167 -3.34 -30.93 -47.59
C GLU A 167 -1.96 -31.48 -47.96
N ARG A 168 -1.38 -30.96 -49.05
CA ARG A 168 0.04 -31.20 -49.35
C ARG A 168 0.88 -30.62 -48.21
N TYR A 169 2.09 -31.16 -47.97
CA TYR A 169 3.04 -30.56 -47.02
C TYR A 169 3.08 -29.04 -47.19
N PRO A 170 2.96 -28.26 -46.11
CA PRO A 170 2.96 -26.80 -46.21
C PRO A 170 4.28 -26.35 -46.82
N VAL A 171 4.18 -25.77 -48.02
CA VAL A 171 5.28 -25.11 -48.72
C VAL A 171 5.06 -23.63 -48.54
N TYR A 172 6.07 -22.93 -48.05
CA TYR A 172 6.07 -21.48 -47.94
C TYR A 172 7.12 -20.91 -48.88
N ALA A 173 6.77 -19.83 -49.56
CA ALA A 173 7.74 -19.01 -50.26
C ALA A 173 8.65 -18.31 -49.24
N ARG A 174 9.86 -17.94 -49.69
CA ARG A 174 10.85 -17.27 -48.83
C ARG A 174 10.29 -16.00 -48.20
N TRP A 175 9.57 -15.19 -48.97
CA TRP A 175 8.96 -13.94 -48.49
C TRP A 175 7.87 -14.17 -47.43
N GLU A 176 7.12 -15.27 -47.50
CA GLU A 176 6.11 -15.63 -46.47
C GLU A 176 6.79 -15.96 -45.14
N ILE A 177 7.91 -16.69 -45.21
CA ILE A 177 8.72 -17.00 -44.03
C ILE A 177 9.32 -15.73 -43.44
N GLU A 178 9.88 -14.85 -44.28
CA GLU A 178 10.44 -13.57 -43.85
C GLU A 178 9.39 -12.66 -43.21
N GLU A 179 8.16 -12.61 -43.75
CA GLU A 179 7.05 -11.86 -43.17
C GLU A 179 6.62 -12.42 -41.81
N MET A 180 6.50 -13.75 -41.68
CA MET A 180 6.18 -14.40 -40.40
C MET A 180 7.27 -14.16 -39.35
N LEU A 181 8.54 -14.21 -39.74
CA LEU A 181 9.66 -13.93 -38.84
C LEU A 181 9.66 -12.45 -38.42
N ALA A 182 9.40 -11.52 -39.34
CA ALA A 182 9.28 -10.10 -39.03
C ALA A 182 8.10 -9.80 -38.09
N ALA A 183 6.94 -10.42 -38.30
CA ALA A 183 5.78 -10.32 -37.42
C ALA A 183 6.07 -10.87 -36.01
N ALA A 184 6.95 -11.87 -35.89
CA ALA A 184 7.44 -12.40 -34.63
C ALA A 184 8.59 -11.57 -34.00
N GLY A 185 9.02 -10.47 -34.64
CA GLY A 185 10.14 -9.64 -34.20
C GLY A 185 11.52 -10.28 -34.38
N ILE A 186 11.61 -11.34 -35.18
CA ILE A 186 12.86 -12.07 -35.46
C ILE A 186 13.54 -11.43 -36.66
N LYS A 187 14.79 -10.99 -36.47
CA LYS A 187 15.59 -10.44 -37.56
C LYS A 187 16.19 -11.56 -38.41
N VAL A 188 16.09 -11.44 -39.72
CA VAL A 188 16.71 -12.35 -40.68
C VAL A 188 18.01 -11.74 -41.19
N GLU A 189 19.07 -12.53 -41.30
CA GLU A 189 20.33 -12.08 -41.91
C GLU A 189 20.14 -11.91 -43.42
N THR A 190 20.50 -10.74 -43.94
CA THR A 190 20.58 -10.50 -45.39
C THR A 190 21.79 -11.26 -45.96
N GLU A 191 21.57 -12.02 -47.04
CA GLU A 191 22.64 -12.75 -47.77
C GLU A 191 23.66 -11.82 -48.43
#